data_AF-A0A1E3Y0G4-F1
#
_entry.id   AF-A0A1E3Y0G4-F1
#
_cell.length_a   1.000
_cell.length_b   1.000
_cell.length_c   1.000
_cell.angle_alpha   90.00
_cell.angle_beta   90.00
_cell.angle_gamma   90.00
#
_symmetry.space_group_name_H-M   'P 1'
#
loop_
_entity.id
_entity.type
_entity.pdbx_description
1 polymer ?
#
loop_
_entity_poly.entity_id
_entity_poly.type
_entity_poly.pdbx_seq_one_letter_code
_entity_poly.pdbx_strand_id
1 'polypeptide(L)'
;MNLLIPKGESLTVEFKSDRKRLPDAELVEAVVCLANAEGGELWLGVEDDGTPTGLHPDHFLLTGLAGMVAARTSPSVNVNVSSVEVGGVAVACIRVPKARGEVATQGGVYLRRRIKHDGTPECAPMLPHERTSRASTFGLLDVSAQPVAGATLADFDPLERERLRQAVQQYGGDRVLLELDDEALDGALGLTARQPDGSRLPTLTGLLLVGREAALQQRVPTHEFAFQVLAQQAVKFNEFRRYPLLKAVDWLETNFRPYNPEEELQVGLFRVPVPLVDMGAFREAVANALIHRDYHRLGAVHVRLEDDALVVSNPGGLVDGVTLANLLVTEPRPRNRALADAMKRIGVVERSGRGVDTIYRGLLKFGRPAPDYTRTDAQNVVLRLPTVPADLEFRRLVVDEERRRNAELPIDSLIALGALRELKRLTVEELAERIQRDVASAKRTLEALTEAGFVEAHGATRGRTYMLSAAVYGAVADKAAYTRQAGFAPIQHEQMVLSYVRQHGRIKRAEAMELCRLSEGQVKNLLKRMCKSGFLKLVGAGPAAHYRIGSSDRVVSDVIG
;
A
#
# COMPACT_ATOMS: atom_id res chain seq x y z
N MET A 1 -12.53 -26.07 20.24
CA MET A 1 -13.49 -25.45 19.29
C MET A 1 -14.11 -26.57 18.49
N ASN A 2 -15.43 -26.76 18.57
CA ASN A 2 -16.11 -27.72 17.69
C ASN A 2 -16.03 -27.16 16.27
N LEU A 3 -15.27 -27.83 15.40
CA LEU A 3 -15.22 -27.48 13.98
C LEU A 3 -16.59 -27.81 13.36
N LEU A 4 -17.23 -26.80 12.77
CA LEU A 4 -18.45 -26.96 12.00
C LEU A 4 -18.07 -27.14 10.53
N ILE A 5 -18.73 -28.08 9.84
CA ILE A 5 -18.58 -28.27 8.40
C ILE A 5 -19.04 -26.99 7.69
N PRO A 6 -18.25 -26.43 6.75
CA PRO A 6 -18.65 -25.28 5.95
C PRO A 6 -19.95 -25.53 5.17
N LYS A 7 -20.65 -24.48 4.76
CA LYS A 7 -21.96 -24.59 4.06
C LYS A 7 -21.87 -25.11 2.62
N GLY A 8 -20.67 -25.16 2.04
CA GLY A 8 -20.46 -25.55 0.66
C GLY A 8 -18.99 -25.38 0.25
N GLU A 9 -18.67 -25.92 -0.92
CA GLU A 9 -17.33 -25.78 -1.49
C GLU A 9 -17.01 -24.34 -1.89
N SER A 10 -15.72 -24.01 -1.89
CA SER A 10 -15.22 -22.70 -2.32
C SER A 10 -13.80 -22.80 -2.88
N LEU A 11 -13.15 -21.67 -3.09
CA LEU A 11 -11.72 -21.64 -3.45
C LEU A 11 -10.81 -22.19 -2.36
N THR A 12 -11.27 -22.25 -1.12
CA THR A 12 -10.49 -22.72 0.04
C THR A 12 -11.16 -23.89 0.76
N VAL A 13 -12.26 -24.43 0.24
CA VAL A 13 -12.98 -25.57 0.83
C VAL A 13 -13.28 -26.58 -0.28
N GLU A 14 -12.88 -27.83 -0.05
CA GLU A 14 -13.16 -28.99 -0.90
C GLU A 14 -13.86 -30.08 -0.10
N PHE A 15 -14.90 -30.68 -0.66
CA PHE A 15 -15.57 -31.85 -0.10
C PHE A 15 -15.23 -33.09 -0.93
N LYS A 16 -15.05 -34.23 -0.25
CA LYS A 16 -14.87 -35.52 -0.89
C LYS A 16 -15.62 -36.60 -0.15
N SER A 17 -16.47 -37.31 -0.89
CA SER A 17 -17.07 -38.55 -0.41
C SER A 17 -15.98 -39.59 -0.17
N ASP A 18 -16.15 -40.36 0.92
CA ASP A 18 -15.27 -41.49 1.22
C ASP A 18 -16.07 -42.80 1.38
N ARG A 19 -17.34 -42.83 0.96
CA ARG A 19 -18.22 -44.01 1.10
C ARG A 19 -17.67 -45.28 0.43
N LYS A 20 -17.04 -45.14 -0.74
CA LYS A 20 -16.46 -46.25 -1.53
C LYS A 20 -14.93 -46.32 -1.44
N ARG A 21 -14.34 -45.67 -0.43
CA ARG A 21 -12.93 -45.28 -0.37
C ARG A 21 -12.53 -44.36 -1.53
N LEU A 22 -12.21 -43.12 -1.20
CA LEU A 22 -11.60 -42.20 -2.15
C LEU A 22 -10.21 -42.73 -2.56
N PRO A 23 -9.88 -42.83 -3.85
CA PRO A 23 -8.55 -43.21 -4.27
C PRO A 23 -7.51 -42.21 -3.76
N ASP A 24 -6.38 -42.73 -3.25
CA ASP A 24 -5.29 -41.90 -2.74
C ASP A 24 -4.83 -40.83 -3.76
N ALA A 25 -4.85 -41.17 -5.06
CA ALA A 25 -4.47 -40.27 -6.15
C ALA A 25 -5.40 -39.05 -6.21
N GLU A 26 -6.71 -39.26 -6.13
CA GLU A 26 -7.71 -38.18 -6.13
C GLU A 26 -7.60 -37.31 -4.88
N LEU A 27 -7.33 -37.92 -3.72
CA LEU A 27 -7.09 -37.19 -2.48
C LEU A 27 -5.86 -36.28 -2.61
N VAL A 28 -4.75 -36.83 -3.11
CA VAL A 28 -3.50 -36.08 -3.29
C VAL A 28 -3.68 -34.99 -4.34
N GLU A 29 -4.38 -35.24 -5.44
CA GLU A 29 -4.71 -34.25 -6.46
C GLU A 29 -5.52 -33.08 -5.91
N ALA A 30 -6.53 -33.36 -5.07
CA ALA A 30 -7.31 -32.32 -4.39
C ALA A 30 -6.46 -31.49 -3.43
N VAL A 31 -5.53 -32.13 -2.69
CA VAL A 31 -4.57 -31.41 -1.84
C VAL A 31 -3.62 -30.54 -2.68
N VAL A 32 -3.05 -31.06 -3.76
CA VAL A 32 -2.19 -30.28 -4.68
C VAL A 32 -2.94 -29.08 -5.25
N CYS A 33 -4.18 -29.30 -5.66
CA CYS A 33 -5.06 -28.27 -6.20
C CYS A 33 -5.31 -27.11 -5.22
N LEU A 34 -5.55 -27.40 -3.94
CA LEU A 34 -5.69 -26.40 -2.88
C LEU A 34 -4.34 -25.72 -2.56
N ALA A 35 -3.27 -26.51 -2.43
CA ALA A 35 -1.93 -26.00 -2.11
C ALA A 35 -1.43 -25.00 -3.17
N ASN A 36 -1.67 -25.28 -4.45
CA ASN A 36 -1.36 -24.38 -5.57
C ASN A 36 -2.32 -23.18 -5.70
N ALA A 37 -3.37 -23.09 -4.89
CA ALA A 37 -4.25 -21.94 -4.82
C ALA A 37 -3.93 -21.10 -3.57
N GLU A 38 -4.91 -20.91 -2.68
CA GLU A 38 -4.76 -20.16 -1.43
C GLU A 38 -4.54 -21.08 -0.21
N GLY A 39 -4.34 -22.38 -0.42
CA GLY A 39 -4.50 -23.38 0.61
C GLY A 39 -5.97 -23.58 0.96
N GLY A 40 -6.26 -24.13 2.14
CA GLY A 40 -7.63 -24.29 2.61
C GLY A 40 -7.86 -25.57 3.42
N GLU A 41 -9.09 -26.06 3.35
CA GLU A 41 -9.56 -27.25 4.06
C GLU A 41 -10.18 -28.24 3.07
N LEU A 42 -9.74 -29.49 3.12
CA LEU A 42 -10.38 -30.62 2.45
C LEU A 42 -11.10 -31.46 3.50
N TRP A 43 -12.40 -31.64 3.32
CA TRP A 43 -13.26 -32.45 4.18
C TRP A 43 -13.54 -33.80 3.54
N LEU A 44 -12.91 -34.84 4.08
CA LEU A 44 -13.05 -36.23 3.63
C LEU A 44 -14.17 -36.92 4.42
N GLY A 45 -15.07 -37.59 3.71
CA GLY A 45 -16.30 -38.17 4.28
C GLY A 45 -17.47 -37.18 4.31
N VAL A 46 -17.45 -36.16 3.45
CA VAL A 46 -18.51 -35.15 3.27
C VAL A 46 -18.86 -35.11 1.79
N GLU A 47 -20.16 -35.19 1.47
CA GLU A 47 -20.66 -35.12 0.09
C GLU A 47 -20.72 -33.67 -0.42
N ASP A 48 -20.85 -33.48 -1.73
CA ASP A 48 -20.83 -32.15 -2.37
C ASP A 48 -21.94 -31.20 -1.84
N ASP A 49 -23.04 -31.75 -1.33
CA ASP A 49 -24.15 -31.00 -0.71
C ASP A 49 -23.90 -30.65 0.78
N GLY A 50 -22.74 -31.03 1.33
CA GLY A 50 -22.35 -30.81 2.72
C GLY A 50 -22.81 -31.92 3.68
N THR A 51 -23.46 -32.98 3.20
CA THR A 51 -23.91 -34.10 4.04
C THR A 51 -22.72 -34.91 4.55
N PRO A 52 -22.55 -35.07 5.88
CA PRO A 52 -21.50 -35.93 6.44
C PRO A 52 -21.89 -37.40 6.30
N THR A 53 -21.01 -38.19 5.70
CA THR A 53 -21.25 -39.62 5.43
C THR A 53 -20.21 -40.53 6.08
N GLY A 54 -19.14 -39.94 6.60
CA GLY A 54 -18.11 -40.62 7.38
C GLY A 54 -16.95 -41.11 6.53
N LEU A 55 -15.85 -41.44 7.22
CA LEU A 55 -14.64 -41.99 6.62
C LEU A 55 -14.77 -43.48 6.29
N HIS A 56 -14.06 -43.90 5.24
CA HIS A 56 -13.81 -45.31 4.99
C HIS A 56 -12.87 -45.89 6.08
N PRO A 57 -13.00 -47.17 6.47
CA PRO A 57 -12.11 -47.80 7.45
C PRO A 57 -10.61 -47.65 7.13
N ASP A 58 -10.24 -47.69 5.84
CA ASP A 58 -8.85 -47.53 5.39
C ASP A 58 -8.27 -46.13 5.67
N HIS A 59 -9.11 -45.13 5.91
CA HIS A 59 -8.71 -43.75 6.18
C HIS A 59 -8.85 -43.34 7.66
N PHE A 60 -9.17 -44.27 8.56
CA PHE A 60 -9.26 -43.97 10.00
C PHE A 60 -7.92 -43.57 10.62
N LEU A 61 -6.80 -44.04 10.06
CA LEU A 61 -5.46 -43.66 10.52
C LEU A 61 -5.05 -42.30 9.93
N LEU A 62 -5.48 -41.22 10.57
CA LEU A 62 -5.26 -39.85 10.10
C LEU A 62 -3.78 -39.44 9.97
N THR A 63 -2.91 -39.96 10.84
CA THR A 63 -1.46 -39.74 10.73
C THR A 63 -0.88 -40.37 9.45
N GLY A 64 -1.45 -41.50 9.02
CA GLY A 64 -1.13 -42.14 7.75
C GLY A 64 -1.49 -41.28 6.55
N LEU A 65 -2.62 -40.57 6.60
CA LEU A 65 -3.02 -39.65 5.53
C LEU A 65 -2.03 -38.49 5.35
N ALA A 66 -1.59 -37.87 6.46
CA ALA A 66 -0.60 -36.80 6.41
C ALA A 66 0.73 -37.28 5.80
N GLY A 67 1.23 -38.45 6.24
CA GLY A 67 2.44 -39.06 5.70
C GLY A 67 2.33 -39.43 4.22
N MET A 68 1.18 -39.98 3.81
CA MET A 68 0.88 -40.33 2.42
C MET A 68 0.90 -39.08 1.52
N VAL A 69 0.24 -38.00 1.94
CA VAL A 69 0.22 -36.74 1.18
C VAL A 69 1.64 -36.19 1.01
N ALA A 70 2.43 -36.13 2.07
CA ALA A 70 3.80 -35.64 2.01
C ALA A 70 4.69 -36.49 1.10
N ALA A 71 4.51 -37.82 1.09
CA ALA A 71 5.26 -38.75 0.26
C ALA A 71 4.86 -38.71 -1.23
N ARG A 72 3.61 -38.33 -1.55
CA ARG A 72 3.07 -38.33 -2.91
C ARG A 72 2.95 -36.96 -3.56
N THR A 73 3.50 -35.92 -2.91
CA THR A 73 3.60 -34.56 -3.46
C THR A 73 5.06 -34.16 -3.68
N SER A 74 5.30 -33.24 -4.61
CA SER A 74 6.62 -32.69 -4.93
C SER A 74 6.51 -31.20 -5.28
N PRO A 75 7.10 -30.29 -4.49
CA PRO A 75 7.70 -30.52 -3.17
C PRO A 75 6.70 -31.13 -2.17
N SER A 76 7.21 -31.79 -1.14
CA SER A 76 6.36 -32.43 -0.11
C SER A 76 5.48 -31.40 0.62
N VAL A 77 4.17 -31.61 0.58
CA VAL A 77 3.18 -30.80 1.29
C VAL A 77 2.89 -31.41 2.65
N ASN A 78 3.17 -30.65 3.71
CA ASN A 78 2.83 -31.04 5.08
C ASN A 78 1.44 -30.52 5.42
N VAL A 79 0.47 -31.44 5.56
CA VAL A 79 -0.91 -31.12 5.93
C VAL A 79 -1.18 -31.42 7.40
N ASN A 80 -2.16 -30.73 7.99
CA ASN A 80 -2.64 -31.04 9.33
C ASN A 80 -4.01 -31.74 9.23
N VAL A 81 -4.10 -32.98 9.70
CA VAL A 81 -5.31 -33.80 9.62
C VAL A 81 -5.93 -33.93 11.00
N SER A 82 -7.20 -33.57 11.11
CA SER A 82 -7.98 -33.65 12.35
C SER A 82 -9.28 -34.42 12.14
N SER A 83 -9.65 -35.27 13.09
CA SER A 83 -10.96 -35.92 13.10
C SER A 83 -12.01 -34.95 13.64
N VAL A 84 -13.17 -34.92 13.01
CA VAL A 84 -14.34 -34.17 13.47
C VAL A 84 -15.54 -35.12 13.48
N GLU A 85 -16.24 -35.17 14.60
CA GLU A 85 -17.44 -36.00 14.74
C GLU A 85 -18.68 -35.14 14.49
N VAL A 86 -19.47 -35.48 13.47
CA VAL A 86 -20.63 -34.69 13.04
C VAL A 86 -21.78 -35.64 12.73
N GLY A 87 -22.94 -35.46 13.36
CA GLY A 87 -24.11 -36.30 13.10
C GLY A 87 -23.91 -37.79 13.44
N GLY A 88 -23.00 -38.12 14.37
CA GLY A 88 -22.69 -39.50 14.76
C GLY A 88 -21.74 -40.24 13.81
N VAL A 89 -21.17 -39.56 12.82
CA VAL A 89 -20.13 -40.10 11.93
C VAL A 89 -18.83 -39.30 12.06
N ALA A 90 -17.69 -39.99 11.97
CA ALA A 90 -16.38 -39.35 11.98
C ALA A 90 -15.95 -38.96 10.57
N VAL A 91 -15.61 -37.69 10.37
CA VAL A 91 -15.04 -37.13 9.13
C VAL A 91 -13.62 -36.61 9.39
N ALA A 92 -12.82 -36.43 8.33
CA ALA A 92 -11.48 -35.84 8.46
C ALA A 92 -11.45 -34.44 7.83
N CYS A 93 -10.98 -33.46 8.60
CA CYS A 93 -10.62 -32.13 8.10
C CYS A 93 -9.10 -32.09 7.88
N ILE A 94 -8.69 -32.06 6.61
CA ILE A 94 -7.30 -31.92 6.16
C ILE A 94 -7.05 -30.45 5.85
N ARG A 95 -6.29 -29.76 6.71
CA ARG A 95 -5.84 -28.39 6.45
C ARG A 95 -4.61 -28.40 5.56
N VAL A 96 -4.74 -27.75 4.41
CA VAL A 96 -3.72 -27.66 3.38
C VAL A 96 -3.10 -26.26 3.42
N PRO A 97 -1.79 -26.13 3.66
CA PRO A 97 -1.14 -24.83 3.59
C PRO A 97 -1.04 -24.35 2.15
N LYS A 98 -1.05 -23.02 1.95
CA LYS A 98 -0.66 -22.42 0.68
C LYS A 98 0.79 -22.77 0.37
N ALA A 99 1.05 -23.34 -0.79
CA ALA A 99 2.40 -23.67 -1.24
C ALA A 99 3.18 -22.39 -1.59
N ARG A 100 4.48 -22.39 -1.28
CA ARG A 100 5.43 -21.31 -1.64
C ARG A 100 6.11 -21.56 -2.99
N GLY A 101 5.43 -22.26 -3.88
CA GLY A 101 5.93 -22.76 -5.14
C GLY A 101 4.87 -23.53 -5.92
N GLU A 102 5.29 -24.13 -7.04
CA GLU A 102 4.49 -25.15 -7.72
C GLU A 102 4.63 -26.48 -6.98
N VAL A 103 3.51 -27.10 -6.66
CA VAL A 103 3.43 -28.47 -6.18
C VAL A 103 2.83 -29.32 -7.29
N ALA A 104 3.39 -30.50 -7.52
CA ALA A 104 2.78 -31.55 -8.31
C ALA A 104 2.55 -32.79 -7.46
N THR A 105 1.76 -33.71 -7.98
CA THR A 105 1.82 -35.11 -7.54
C THR A 105 3.16 -35.71 -7.96
N GLN A 106 3.60 -36.81 -7.32
CA GLN A 106 4.77 -37.58 -7.77
C GLN A 106 4.62 -38.11 -9.21
N GLY A 107 3.39 -38.22 -9.72
CA GLY A 107 3.09 -38.55 -11.12
C GLY A 107 3.23 -37.37 -12.09
N GLY A 108 3.64 -36.18 -11.63
CA GLY A 108 3.84 -35.00 -12.47
C GLY A 108 2.57 -34.24 -12.81
N VAL A 109 1.48 -34.44 -12.06
CA VAL A 109 0.20 -33.73 -12.28
C VAL A 109 0.22 -32.42 -11.51
N TYR A 110 0.04 -31.30 -12.23
CA TYR A 110 -0.04 -29.95 -11.67
C TYR A 110 -1.48 -29.46 -11.76
N LEU A 111 -2.15 -29.32 -10.62
CA LEU A 111 -3.53 -28.83 -10.54
C LEU A 111 -3.61 -27.55 -9.72
N ARG A 112 -4.61 -26.74 -9.98
CA ARG A 112 -4.92 -25.54 -9.20
C ARG A 112 -6.43 -25.32 -9.12
N ARG A 113 -6.87 -24.79 -7.97
CA ARG A 113 -8.25 -24.35 -7.76
C ARG A 113 -8.58 -23.09 -8.59
N ARG A 114 -9.70 -23.10 -9.31
CA ARG A 114 -10.27 -21.92 -9.99
C ARG A 114 -11.81 -21.92 -9.91
N ILE A 115 -12.43 -20.79 -10.22
CA ILE A 115 -13.90 -20.67 -10.32
C ILE A 115 -14.33 -20.89 -11.77
N LYS A 116 -15.33 -21.74 -11.98
CA LYS A 116 -16.01 -21.95 -13.26
C LYS A 116 -16.93 -20.77 -13.60
N HIS A 117 -17.39 -20.74 -14.84
CA HIS A 117 -18.36 -19.75 -15.32
C HIS A 117 -19.69 -19.76 -14.53
N ASP A 118 -20.07 -20.89 -13.94
CA ASP A 118 -21.26 -21.05 -13.10
C ASP A 118 -21.05 -20.62 -11.63
N GLY A 119 -19.85 -20.15 -11.28
CA GLY A 119 -19.49 -19.72 -9.93
C GLY A 119 -19.02 -20.82 -9.00
N THR A 120 -19.04 -22.10 -9.42
CA THR A 120 -18.56 -23.24 -8.62
C THR A 120 -17.05 -23.42 -8.75
N PRO A 121 -16.35 -23.94 -7.72
CA PRO A 121 -14.93 -24.21 -7.81
C PRO A 121 -14.62 -25.48 -8.62
N GLU A 122 -13.42 -25.55 -9.19
CA GLU A 122 -12.86 -26.79 -9.76
C GLU A 122 -11.35 -26.88 -9.59
N CYS A 123 -10.85 -28.11 -9.67
CA CYS A 123 -9.44 -28.40 -9.85
C CYS A 123 -9.12 -28.53 -11.33
N ALA A 124 -8.38 -27.57 -11.86
CA ALA A 124 -7.99 -27.52 -13.26
C ALA A 124 -6.47 -27.72 -13.42
N PRO A 125 -6.01 -28.31 -14.53
CA PRO A 125 -4.59 -28.39 -14.85
C PRO A 125 -3.95 -27.00 -14.92
N MET A 126 -2.76 -26.87 -14.34
CA MET A 126 -1.95 -25.66 -14.50
C MET A 126 -1.26 -25.68 -15.86
N LEU A 127 -1.49 -24.64 -16.66
CA LEU A 127 -0.89 -24.54 -17.99
C LEU A 127 0.60 -24.17 -17.88
N PRO A 128 1.46 -24.55 -18.86
CA PRO A 128 2.90 -24.29 -18.80
C PRO A 128 3.27 -22.81 -18.56
N HIS A 129 2.52 -21.86 -19.15
CA HIS A 129 2.77 -20.43 -18.95
C HIS A 129 2.38 -19.93 -17.55
N GLU A 130 1.36 -20.53 -16.93
CA GLU A 130 0.94 -20.19 -15.56
C GLU A 130 1.97 -20.67 -14.54
N ARG A 131 2.59 -21.82 -14.81
CA ARG A 131 3.68 -22.39 -14.02
C ARG A 131 4.85 -21.41 -13.98
N THR A 132 5.43 -21.07 -15.12
CA THR A 132 6.59 -20.14 -15.17
C THR A 132 6.29 -18.76 -14.55
N SER A 133 5.09 -18.22 -14.76
CA SER A 133 4.63 -16.97 -14.10
C SER A 133 4.55 -17.10 -12.56
N ARG A 134 4.08 -18.25 -12.05
CA ARG A 134 4.03 -18.52 -10.60
C ARG A 134 5.41 -18.75 -10.00
N ALA A 135 6.29 -19.52 -10.64
CA ALA A 135 7.66 -19.69 -10.19
C ALA A 135 8.38 -18.33 -10.03
N SER A 136 8.11 -17.38 -10.94
CA SER A 136 8.56 -15.98 -10.82
C SER A 136 7.90 -15.24 -9.65
N THR A 137 6.58 -15.38 -9.46
CA THR A 137 5.83 -14.75 -8.36
C THR A 137 6.32 -15.20 -6.97
N PHE A 138 6.73 -16.47 -6.84
CA PHE A 138 7.32 -17.04 -5.62
C PHE A 138 8.82 -16.74 -5.47
N GLY A 139 9.46 -16.12 -6.45
CA GLY A 139 10.90 -15.87 -6.46
C GLY A 139 11.75 -17.14 -6.57
N LEU A 140 11.16 -18.26 -7.03
CA LEU A 140 11.84 -19.55 -7.25
C LEU A 140 12.62 -19.58 -8.57
N LEU A 141 12.24 -18.71 -9.51
CA LEU A 141 12.93 -18.53 -10.79
C LEU A 141 13.06 -17.03 -11.08
N ASP A 142 14.29 -16.57 -11.31
CA ASP A 142 14.50 -15.24 -11.88
C ASP A 142 14.44 -15.32 -13.41
N VAL A 143 13.28 -14.96 -13.95
CA VAL A 143 12.99 -14.91 -15.38
C VAL A 143 13.91 -13.92 -16.08
N SER A 144 14.18 -12.80 -15.43
CA SER A 144 14.98 -11.73 -16.02
C SER A 144 16.45 -12.13 -16.22
N ALA A 145 16.93 -13.12 -15.47
CA ALA A 145 18.26 -13.69 -15.61
C ALA A 145 18.36 -14.80 -16.68
N GLN A 146 17.23 -15.30 -17.20
CA GLN A 146 17.25 -16.44 -18.12
C GLN A 146 17.69 -16.03 -19.53
N PRO A 147 18.49 -16.87 -20.22
CA PRO A 147 18.74 -16.73 -21.64
C PRO A 147 17.43 -16.76 -22.45
N VAL A 148 17.29 -15.88 -23.43
CA VAL A 148 16.11 -15.87 -24.31
C VAL A 148 16.36 -16.79 -25.50
N ALA A 149 15.43 -17.73 -25.72
CA ALA A 149 15.56 -18.75 -26.76
C ALA A 149 15.72 -18.13 -28.16
N GLY A 150 16.80 -18.52 -28.85
CA GLY A 150 17.12 -18.04 -30.20
C GLY A 150 17.62 -16.59 -30.26
N ALA A 151 17.82 -15.92 -29.13
CA ALA A 151 18.46 -14.62 -29.10
C ALA A 151 19.99 -14.75 -29.25
N THR A 152 20.60 -13.77 -29.88
CA THR A 152 22.06 -13.70 -30.12
C THR A 152 22.60 -12.33 -29.71
N LEU A 153 23.91 -12.18 -29.55
CA LEU A 153 24.50 -10.87 -29.24
C LEU A 153 24.24 -9.83 -30.35
N ALA A 154 23.94 -10.27 -31.58
CA ALA A 154 23.49 -9.41 -32.67
C ALA A 154 22.05 -8.89 -32.48
N ASP A 155 21.38 -9.22 -31.37
CA ASP A 155 20.13 -8.59 -30.97
C ASP A 155 20.36 -7.36 -30.06
N PHE A 156 21.59 -7.13 -29.57
CA PHE A 156 21.93 -5.95 -28.79
C PHE A 156 22.25 -4.73 -29.66
N ASP A 157 21.66 -3.60 -29.31
CA ASP A 157 21.87 -2.31 -29.95
C ASP A 157 23.02 -1.54 -29.26
N PRO A 158 24.13 -1.26 -29.97
CA PRO A 158 25.22 -0.45 -29.43
C PRO A 158 24.78 0.94 -28.96
N LEU A 159 23.76 1.55 -29.58
CA LEU A 159 23.26 2.87 -29.17
C LEU A 159 22.55 2.81 -27.82
N GLU A 160 21.86 1.72 -27.52
CA GLU A 160 21.18 1.54 -26.24
C GLU A 160 22.16 1.15 -25.13
N ARG A 161 23.28 0.51 -25.48
CA ARG A 161 24.41 0.35 -24.56
C ARG A 161 25.05 1.70 -24.21
N GLU A 162 25.21 2.59 -25.19
CA GLU A 162 25.68 3.95 -24.91
C GLU A 162 24.67 4.74 -24.08
N ARG A 163 23.37 4.62 -24.35
CA ARG A 163 22.31 5.19 -23.48
C ARG A 163 22.43 4.68 -22.04
N LEU A 164 22.73 3.40 -21.86
CA LEU A 164 22.95 2.81 -20.54
C LEU A 164 24.11 3.48 -19.81
N ARG A 165 25.25 3.68 -20.48
CA ARG A 165 26.40 4.40 -19.90
C ARG A 165 26.04 5.85 -19.56
N GLN A 166 25.30 6.53 -20.41
CA GLN A 166 24.82 7.90 -20.14
C GLN A 166 23.86 7.94 -18.94
N ALA A 167 22.96 6.97 -18.82
CA ALA A 167 22.05 6.85 -17.68
C ALA A 167 22.83 6.65 -16.37
N VAL A 168 23.90 5.84 -16.36
CA VAL A 168 24.79 5.68 -15.20
C VAL A 168 25.38 7.03 -14.77
N GLN A 169 25.83 7.85 -15.72
CA GLN A 169 26.38 9.18 -15.41
C GLN A 169 25.30 10.13 -14.89
N GLN A 170 24.17 10.20 -15.59
CA GLN A 170 23.09 11.15 -15.30
C GLN A 170 22.40 10.88 -13.96
N TYR A 171 22.15 9.60 -13.64
CA TYR A 171 21.40 9.21 -12.46
C TYR A 171 22.29 8.85 -11.25
N GLY A 172 23.60 9.03 -11.34
CA GLY A 172 24.51 8.70 -10.23
C GLY A 172 24.63 7.19 -10.00
N GLY A 173 24.60 6.42 -11.07
CA GLY A 173 24.82 4.98 -11.10
C GLY A 173 26.21 4.55 -10.59
N ASP A 174 26.46 3.24 -10.61
CA ASP A 174 27.71 2.63 -10.18
C ASP A 174 28.80 3.01 -11.19
N ARG A 175 29.70 3.90 -10.79
CA ARG A 175 30.73 4.47 -11.67
C ARG A 175 31.69 3.42 -12.22
N VAL A 176 31.87 2.29 -11.54
CA VAL A 176 32.70 1.18 -12.02
C VAL A 176 32.21 0.68 -13.39
N LEU A 177 30.90 0.72 -13.65
CA LEU A 177 30.32 0.30 -14.93
C LEU A 177 30.85 1.09 -16.13
N LEU A 178 31.22 2.36 -15.93
CA LEU A 178 31.70 3.23 -17.00
C LEU A 178 33.11 2.87 -17.48
N GLU A 179 33.88 2.19 -16.63
CA GLU A 179 35.27 1.79 -16.91
C GLU A 179 35.34 0.41 -17.59
N LEU A 180 34.27 -0.38 -17.51
CA LEU A 180 34.19 -1.71 -18.10
C LEU A 180 34.05 -1.65 -19.62
N ASP A 181 34.73 -2.54 -20.33
CA ASP A 181 34.42 -2.83 -21.73
C ASP A 181 33.01 -3.44 -21.87
N ASP A 182 32.55 -3.61 -23.11
CA ASP A 182 31.17 -4.04 -23.36
C ASP A 182 30.88 -5.47 -22.86
N GLU A 183 31.83 -6.39 -22.96
CA GLU A 183 31.62 -7.76 -22.48
C GLU A 183 31.58 -7.81 -20.95
N ALA A 184 32.48 -7.08 -20.29
CA ALA A 184 32.52 -6.98 -18.84
C ALA A 184 31.31 -6.23 -18.30
N LEU A 185 30.84 -5.17 -18.98
CA LEU A 185 29.60 -4.47 -18.66
C LEU A 185 28.38 -5.41 -18.76
N ASP A 186 28.27 -6.13 -19.89
CA ASP A 186 27.17 -7.07 -20.13
C ASP A 186 27.15 -8.18 -19.06
N GLY A 187 28.32 -8.71 -18.68
CA GLY A 187 28.45 -9.69 -17.60
C GLY A 187 28.13 -9.10 -16.23
N ALA A 188 28.64 -7.90 -15.93
CA ALA A 188 28.41 -7.23 -14.65
C ALA A 188 26.92 -6.97 -14.41
N LEU A 189 26.18 -6.54 -15.42
CA LEU A 189 24.74 -6.23 -15.30
C LEU A 189 23.83 -7.43 -15.59
N GLY A 190 24.38 -8.63 -15.79
CA GLY A 190 23.60 -9.83 -16.09
C GLY A 190 22.85 -9.76 -17.42
N LEU A 191 23.33 -8.97 -18.38
CA LEU A 191 22.74 -8.85 -19.72
C LEU A 191 22.98 -10.12 -20.55
N THR A 192 24.05 -10.87 -20.23
CA THR A 192 24.35 -12.15 -20.87
C THR A 192 24.52 -13.26 -19.86
N ALA A 193 24.15 -14.47 -20.25
CA ALA A 193 24.39 -15.70 -19.52
C ALA A 193 25.45 -16.53 -20.25
N ARG A 194 26.48 -16.96 -19.52
CA ARG A 194 27.56 -17.79 -20.06
C ARG A 194 27.12 -19.25 -20.13
N GLN A 195 27.30 -19.87 -21.28
CA GLN A 195 27.02 -21.27 -21.54
C GLN A 195 28.23 -22.16 -21.19
N PRO A 196 28.05 -23.48 -21.01
CA PRO A 196 29.13 -24.42 -20.73
C PRO A 196 30.23 -24.46 -21.81
N ASP A 197 29.85 -24.19 -23.06
CA ASP A 197 30.77 -24.10 -24.21
C ASP A 197 31.53 -22.76 -24.27
N GLY A 198 31.31 -21.89 -23.29
CA GLY A 198 31.93 -20.57 -23.19
C GLY A 198 31.22 -19.47 -23.99
N SER A 199 30.22 -19.82 -24.81
CA SER A 199 29.41 -18.83 -25.52
C SER A 199 28.55 -18.00 -24.57
N ARG A 200 28.09 -16.83 -25.03
CA ARG A 200 27.22 -15.94 -24.26
C ARG A 200 25.92 -15.76 -25.00
N LEU A 201 24.81 -15.94 -24.27
CA LEU A 201 23.47 -15.70 -24.79
C LEU A 201 22.84 -14.50 -24.09
N PRO A 202 22.09 -13.64 -24.81
CA PRO A 202 21.30 -12.58 -24.20
C PRO A 202 20.33 -13.12 -23.18
N THR A 203 20.30 -12.51 -21.99
CA THR A 203 19.23 -12.72 -21.02
C THR A 203 18.03 -11.85 -21.36
N LEU A 204 16.90 -12.11 -20.71
CA LEU A 204 15.74 -11.21 -20.81
C LEU A 204 16.10 -9.79 -20.34
N THR A 205 16.89 -9.65 -19.26
CA THR A 205 17.41 -8.35 -18.82
C THR A 205 18.23 -7.68 -19.91
N GLY A 206 19.11 -8.42 -20.59
CA GLY A 206 19.90 -7.91 -21.71
C GLY A 206 19.04 -7.35 -22.83
N LEU A 207 18.06 -8.13 -23.30
CA LEU A 207 17.16 -7.67 -24.37
C LEU A 207 16.32 -6.46 -23.93
N LEU A 208 15.81 -6.46 -22.70
CA LEU A 208 15.00 -5.36 -22.18
C LEU A 208 15.80 -4.06 -22.01
N LEU A 209 17.08 -4.13 -21.66
CA LEU A 209 17.88 -2.92 -21.41
C LEU A 209 18.58 -2.39 -22.65
N VAL A 210 19.17 -3.27 -23.46
CA VAL A 210 20.02 -2.88 -24.61
C VAL A 210 19.66 -3.60 -25.91
N GLY A 211 18.52 -4.30 -25.97
CA GLY A 211 18.08 -4.97 -27.18
C GLY A 211 17.62 -4.00 -28.27
N ARG A 212 17.73 -4.43 -29.53
CA ARG A 212 17.09 -3.75 -30.66
C ARG A 212 15.57 -3.86 -30.54
N GLU A 213 14.84 -2.83 -30.98
CA GLU A 213 13.37 -2.84 -30.98
C GLU A 213 12.80 -4.02 -31.78
N ALA A 214 13.38 -4.35 -32.94
CA ALA A 214 12.97 -5.51 -33.73
C ALA A 214 13.17 -6.84 -32.98
N ALA A 215 14.26 -6.96 -32.21
CA ALA A 215 14.49 -8.15 -31.39
C ALA A 215 13.49 -8.24 -30.23
N LEU A 216 13.18 -7.11 -29.57
CA LEU A 216 12.13 -7.06 -28.54
C LEU A 216 10.78 -7.49 -29.09
N GLN A 217 10.39 -7.01 -30.28
CA GLN A 217 9.13 -7.38 -30.91
C GLN A 217 9.03 -8.89 -31.20
N GLN A 218 10.13 -9.51 -31.66
CA GLN A 218 10.16 -10.92 -32.06
C GLN A 218 10.35 -11.87 -30.87
N ARG A 219 11.20 -11.49 -29.91
CA ARG A 219 11.67 -12.38 -28.83
C ARG A 219 10.98 -12.14 -27.50
N VAL A 220 10.46 -10.94 -27.27
CA VAL A 220 9.76 -10.55 -26.04
C VAL A 220 8.42 -9.89 -26.39
N PRO A 221 7.50 -10.59 -27.09
CA PRO A 221 6.23 -10.01 -27.54
C PRO A 221 5.29 -9.63 -26.38
N THR A 222 5.59 -10.10 -25.17
CA THR A 222 4.91 -9.71 -23.93
C THR A 222 5.32 -8.31 -23.48
N HIS A 223 6.48 -7.77 -23.89
CA HIS A 223 6.93 -6.44 -23.50
C HIS A 223 6.25 -5.35 -24.32
N GLU A 224 5.43 -4.54 -23.65
CA GLU A 224 4.77 -3.37 -24.22
C GLU A 224 4.43 -2.39 -23.11
N PHE A 225 4.44 -1.09 -23.45
CA PHE A 225 3.93 -0.03 -22.58
C PHE A 225 3.17 1.00 -23.41
N ALA A 226 2.28 1.73 -22.75
CA ALA A 226 1.45 2.75 -23.37
C ALA A 226 1.42 4.02 -22.53
N PHE A 227 1.47 5.17 -23.20
CA PHE A 227 1.17 6.46 -22.59
C PHE A 227 -0.15 6.98 -23.13
N GLN A 228 -1.05 7.36 -22.22
CA GLN A 228 -2.37 7.84 -22.57
C GLN A 228 -2.69 9.11 -21.81
N VAL A 229 -3.31 10.07 -22.50
CA VAL A 229 -3.87 11.27 -21.87
C VAL A 229 -5.36 11.28 -22.15
N LEU A 230 -6.13 11.23 -21.08
CA LEU A 230 -7.58 11.22 -21.08
C LEU A 230 -8.05 12.58 -20.56
N ALA A 231 -9.01 13.19 -21.24
CA ALA A 231 -9.66 14.41 -20.78
C ALA A 231 -11.16 14.28 -20.97
N GLN A 232 -11.94 14.35 -19.89
CA GLN A 232 -13.41 14.16 -19.94
C GLN A 232 -13.80 12.89 -20.71
N GLN A 233 -13.07 11.79 -20.44
CA GLN A 233 -13.23 10.48 -21.10
C GLN A 233 -12.88 10.44 -22.61
N ALA A 234 -12.42 11.54 -23.21
CA ALA A 234 -11.87 11.55 -24.57
C ALA A 234 -10.36 11.27 -24.57
N VAL A 235 -9.91 10.44 -25.52
CA VAL A 235 -8.49 10.14 -25.71
C VAL A 235 -7.83 11.28 -26.47
N LYS A 236 -6.96 12.05 -25.80
CA LYS A 236 -6.15 13.11 -26.43
C LYS A 236 -4.83 12.60 -26.99
N PHE A 237 -4.26 11.62 -26.32
CA PHE A 237 -3.00 10.98 -26.70
C PHE A 237 -3.09 9.51 -26.34
N ASN A 238 -2.65 8.62 -27.23
CA ASN A 238 -2.62 7.17 -26.99
C ASN A 238 -1.61 6.52 -27.91
N GLU A 239 -0.47 6.14 -27.34
CA GLU A 239 0.64 5.56 -28.09
C GLU A 239 1.18 4.33 -27.35
N PHE A 240 1.32 3.24 -28.09
CA PHE A 240 1.90 1.98 -27.64
C PHE A 240 3.31 1.85 -28.21
N ARG A 241 4.26 1.42 -27.37
CA ARG A 241 5.67 1.28 -27.74
C ARG A 241 6.29 0.02 -27.12
N ARG A 242 7.36 -0.45 -27.77
CA ARG A 242 8.15 -1.62 -27.37
C ARG A 242 9.64 -1.28 -27.38
N TYR A 243 9.97 -0.21 -26.65
CA TYR A 243 11.34 0.28 -26.52
C TYR A 243 12.10 -0.45 -25.41
N PRO A 244 13.44 -0.51 -25.50
CA PRO A 244 14.28 -0.84 -24.36
C PRO A 244 13.97 0.05 -23.17
N LEU A 245 14.11 -0.46 -21.95
CA LEU A 245 13.50 0.15 -20.76
C LEU A 245 14.05 1.54 -20.44
N LEU A 246 15.34 1.80 -20.69
CA LEU A 246 15.92 3.13 -20.49
C LEU A 246 15.30 4.13 -21.45
N LYS A 247 15.23 3.79 -22.74
CA LYS A 247 14.52 4.57 -23.76
C LYS A 247 13.02 4.71 -23.45
N ALA A 248 12.39 3.69 -22.87
CA ALA A 248 10.99 3.73 -22.48
C ALA A 248 10.75 4.77 -21.38
N VAL A 249 11.59 4.80 -20.34
CA VAL A 249 11.52 5.80 -19.27
C VAL A 249 11.73 7.20 -19.84
N ASP A 250 12.76 7.42 -20.66
CA ASP A 250 13.05 8.71 -21.28
C ASP A 250 11.88 9.19 -22.17
N TRP A 251 11.31 8.29 -22.97
CA TRP A 251 10.19 8.59 -23.85
C TRP A 251 8.93 8.92 -23.06
N LEU A 252 8.62 8.15 -22.01
CA LEU A 252 7.49 8.41 -21.11
C LEU A 252 7.64 9.76 -20.41
N GLU A 253 8.83 10.06 -19.88
CA GLU A 253 9.14 11.33 -19.24
C GLU A 253 8.97 12.50 -20.23
N THR A 254 9.52 12.36 -21.44
CA THR A 254 9.45 13.38 -22.49
C THR A 254 8.01 13.67 -22.92
N ASN A 255 7.19 12.63 -23.10
CA ASN A 255 5.79 12.80 -23.51
C ASN A 255 4.88 13.25 -22.36
N PHE A 256 5.26 12.98 -21.11
CA PHE A 256 4.53 13.44 -19.93
C PHE A 256 4.77 14.92 -19.63
N ARG A 257 5.99 15.42 -19.82
CA ARG A 257 6.40 16.82 -19.50
C ARG A 257 5.42 17.90 -19.98
N PRO A 258 4.90 17.89 -21.23
CA PRO A 258 3.92 18.90 -21.69
C PRO A 258 2.61 18.92 -20.91
N TYR A 259 2.26 17.82 -20.24
CA TYR A 259 1.04 17.67 -19.45
C TYR A 259 1.28 17.81 -17.94
N ASN A 260 2.50 18.19 -17.52
CA ASN A 260 2.87 18.36 -16.12
C ASN A 260 3.21 19.84 -15.83
N PRO A 261 2.21 20.74 -15.78
CA PRO A 261 2.45 22.15 -15.49
C PRO A 261 3.05 22.32 -14.09
N GLU A 262 3.81 23.38 -13.92
CA GLU A 262 4.51 23.70 -12.68
C GLU A 262 4.14 25.10 -12.19
N GLU A 263 3.76 25.19 -10.92
CA GLU A 263 3.58 26.45 -10.22
C GLU A 263 4.87 26.80 -9.45
N GLU A 264 5.19 28.10 -9.37
CA GLU A 264 6.36 28.57 -8.61
C GLU A 264 5.93 29.06 -7.22
N LEU A 265 6.51 28.48 -6.15
CA LEU A 265 6.35 28.95 -4.78
C LEU A 265 7.59 29.73 -4.32
N GLN A 266 7.42 30.99 -3.94
CA GLN A 266 8.50 31.81 -3.40
C GLN A 266 8.67 31.56 -1.88
N VAL A 267 9.81 31.02 -1.47
CA VAL A 267 10.15 30.79 -0.05
C VAL A 267 11.46 31.51 0.31
N GLY A 268 11.31 32.73 0.85
CA GLY A 268 12.43 33.65 1.07
C GLY A 268 13.07 34.06 -0.27
N LEU A 269 14.36 33.77 -0.44
CA LEU A 269 15.10 34.09 -1.66
C LEU A 269 15.02 33.01 -2.75
N PHE A 270 14.38 31.87 -2.47
CA PHE A 270 14.38 30.73 -3.38
C PHE A 270 13.00 30.51 -3.99
N ARG A 271 13.00 30.11 -5.27
CA ARG A 271 11.81 29.59 -5.97
C ARG A 271 11.79 28.08 -5.86
N VAL A 272 10.68 27.56 -5.36
CA VAL A 272 10.45 26.14 -5.17
C VAL A 272 9.44 25.67 -6.21
N PRO A 273 9.80 24.72 -7.08
CA PRO A 273 8.90 24.18 -8.10
C PRO A 273 7.79 23.34 -7.47
N VAL A 274 6.56 23.51 -7.95
CA VAL A 274 5.37 22.75 -7.54
C VAL A 274 4.69 22.16 -8.78
N PRO A 275 5.19 21.02 -9.30
CA PRO A 275 4.62 20.37 -10.48
C PRO A 275 3.30 19.67 -10.15
N LEU A 276 2.46 19.45 -11.16
CA LEU A 276 1.23 18.65 -11.05
C LEU A 276 1.51 17.22 -10.55
N VAL A 277 2.63 16.63 -10.98
CA VAL A 277 3.19 15.37 -10.48
C VAL A 277 4.69 15.53 -10.29
N ASP A 278 5.21 15.15 -9.13
CA ASP A 278 6.65 15.14 -8.86
C ASP A 278 7.37 14.20 -9.82
N MET A 279 8.40 14.70 -10.52
CA MET A 279 9.10 13.91 -11.53
C MET A 279 9.89 12.73 -10.95
N GLY A 280 10.32 12.83 -9.69
CA GLY A 280 10.92 11.70 -8.97
C GLY A 280 9.90 10.61 -8.71
N ALA A 281 8.71 10.97 -8.21
CA ALA A 281 7.61 10.03 -8.03
C ALA A 281 7.12 9.42 -9.36
N PHE A 282 7.05 10.21 -10.44
CA PHE A 282 6.72 9.72 -11.78
C PHE A 282 7.71 8.64 -12.23
N ARG A 283 9.01 8.96 -12.20
CA ARG A 283 10.06 8.06 -12.65
C ARG A 283 10.08 6.78 -11.84
N GLU A 284 9.98 6.90 -10.52
CA GLU A 284 9.96 5.76 -9.61
C GLU A 284 8.72 4.88 -9.83
N ALA A 285 7.54 5.48 -10.04
CA ALA A 285 6.31 4.73 -10.35
C ALA A 285 6.43 3.95 -11.67
N VAL A 286 6.94 4.59 -12.73
CA VAL A 286 7.14 3.96 -14.04
C VAL A 286 8.20 2.87 -13.97
N ALA A 287 9.35 3.15 -13.35
CA ALA A 287 10.44 2.19 -13.23
C ALA A 287 10.01 0.98 -12.39
N ASN A 288 9.28 1.18 -11.28
CA ASN A 288 8.71 0.09 -10.50
C ASN A 288 7.72 -0.76 -11.31
N ALA A 289 6.86 -0.13 -12.12
CA ALA A 289 5.97 -0.87 -13.00
C ALA A 289 6.75 -1.73 -14.00
N LEU A 290 7.75 -1.19 -14.68
CA LEU A 290 8.56 -1.93 -15.65
C LEU A 290 9.38 -3.05 -15.01
N ILE A 291 10.03 -2.78 -13.87
CA ILE A 291 10.87 -3.77 -13.17
C ILE A 291 10.05 -4.90 -12.57
N HIS A 292 8.88 -4.60 -12.00
CA HIS A 292 8.05 -5.60 -11.32
C HIS A 292 7.00 -6.25 -12.24
N ARG A 293 7.02 -5.92 -13.54
CA ARG A 293 6.14 -6.48 -14.57
C ARG A 293 6.27 -7.99 -14.67
N ASP A 294 5.15 -8.69 -14.86
CA ASP A 294 5.17 -10.10 -15.25
C ASP A 294 5.44 -10.26 -16.76
N TYR A 295 6.68 -10.55 -17.13
CA TYR A 295 7.11 -10.75 -18.51
C TYR A 295 6.61 -12.02 -19.18
N HIS A 296 5.84 -12.86 -18.50
CA HIS A 296 5.13 -13.99 -19.12
C HIS A 296 3.71 -13.66 -19.57
N ARG A 297 3.15 -12.55 -19.11
CA ARG A 297 1.77 -12.17 -19.43
C ARG A 297 1.74 -11.16 -20.56
N LEU A 298 0.79 -11.36 -21.47
CA LEU A 298 0.42 -10.36 -22.46
C LEU A 298 -0.27 -9.18 -21.74
N GLY A 299 -0.15 -7.98 -22.32
CA GLY A 299 -0.71 -6.74 -21.80
C GLY A 299 0.35 -5.67 -21.62
N ALA A 300 -0.03 -4.41 -21.77
CA ALA A 300 0.89 -3.29 -21.66
C ALA A 300 0.97 -2.76 -20.22
N VAL A 301 2.11 -2.19 -19.85
CA VAL A 301 2.14 -1.23 -18.73
C VAL A 301 1.46 0.05 -19.22
N HIS A 302 0.37 0.45 -18.57
CA HIS A 302 -0.35 1.67 -18.93
C HIS A 302 0.03 2.80 -17.98
N VAL A 303 0.54 3.89 -18.54
CA VAL A 303 0.72 5.18 -17.85
C VAL A 303 -0.35 6.13 -18.39
N ARG A 304 -1.39 6.39 -17.58
CA ARG A 304 -2.55 7.18 -17.98
C ARG A 304 -2.64 8.45 -17.16
N LEU A 305 -2.64 9.61 -17.80
CA LEU A 305 -3.06 10.85 -17.17
C LEU A 305 -4.57 10.99 -17.32
N GLU A 306 -5.29 10.85 -16.22
CA GLU A 306 -6.74 11.06 -16.09
C GLU A 306 -7.01 12.47 -15.54
N ASP A 307 -8.29 12.88 -15.49
CA ASP A 307 -8.67 14.23 -15.04
C ASP A 307 -8.25 14.53 -13.58
N ASP A 308 -8.18 13.51 -12.72
CA ASP A 308 -7.96 13.62 -11.28
C ASP A 308 -6.72 12.87 -10.76
N ALA A 309 -6.03 12.12 -11.61
CA ALA A 309 -4.85 11.34 -11.22
C ALA A 309 -3.96 10.93 -12.39
N LEU A 310 -2.68 10.69 -12.10
CA LEU A 310 -1.82 9.86 -12.93
C LEU A 310 -1.96 8.40 -12.46
N VAL A 311 -2.32 7.50 -13.38
CA VAL A 311 -2.56 6.08 -13.11
C VAL A 311 -1.51 5.23 -13.81
N VAL A 312 -0.79 4.42 -13.04
CA VAL A 312 0.15 3.43 -13.57
C VAL A 312 -0.42 2.04 -13.29
N SER A 313 -0.77 1.31 -14.36
CA SER A 313 -1.30 -0.05 -14.29
C SER A 313 -0.27 -1.02 -14.83
N ASN A 314 0.09 -2.02 -14.03
CA ASN A 314 1.13 -3.00 -14.36
C ASN A 314 0.55 -4.42 -14.39
N PRO A 315 0.76 -5.18 -15.48
CA PRO A 315 0.42 -6.59 -15.53
C PRO A 315 1.20 -7.42 -14.50
N GLY A 316 0.47 -8.24 -13.74
CA GLY A 316 0.95 -9.03 -12.62
C GLY A 316 0.44 -8.48 -11.28
N GLY A 317 0.09 -9.37 -10.35
CA GLY A 317 -0.25 -9.00 -8.97
C GLY A 317 0.99 -8.75 -8.11
N LEU A 318 0.77 -8.40 -6.84
CA LEU A 318 1.84 -8.32 -5.83
C LEU A 318 2.55 -9.68 -5.68
N VAL A 319 3.85 -9.63 -5.42
CA VAL A 319 4.66 -10.85 -5.16
C VAL A 319 4.38 -11.42 -3.78
N ASP A 320 4.69 -12.70 -3.57
CA ASP A 320 4.39 -13.35 -2.29
C ASP A 320 5.13 -12.71 -1.10
N GLY A 321 4.39 -12.44 -0.03
CA GLY A 321 4.84 -11.70 1.15
C GLY A 321 4.79 -10.17 1.03
N VAL A 322 4.44 -9.61 -0.13
CA VAL A 322 4.14 -8.17 -0.27
C VAL A 322 2.63 -7.97 -0.31
N THR A 323 2.13 -7.08 0.53
CA THR A 323 0.72 -6.74 0.70
C THR A 323 0.58 -5.22 0.75
N LEU A 324 -0.64 -4.71 0.58
CA LEU A 324 -0.88 -3.28 0.71
C LEU A 324 -0.59 -2.76 2.13
N ALA A 325 -0.71 -3.62 3.14
CA ALA A 325 -0.50 -3.28 4.56
C ALA A 325 0.98 -3.26 4.98
N ASN A 326 1.90 -3.75 4.16
CA ASN A 326 3.33 -3.79 4.49
C ASN A 326 4.23 -3.19 3.39
N LEU A 327 3.67 -2.54 2.37
CA LEU A 327 4.38 -1.94 1.25
C LEU A 327 5.50 -0.95 1.66
N LEU A 328 5.33 -0.21 2.76
CA LEU A 328 6.29 0.80 3.26
C LEU A 328 7.42 0.20 4.13
N VAL A 329 7.29 -1.04 4.58
CA VAL A 329 8.22 -1.65 5.55
C VAL A 329 8.79 -2.99 5.11
N THR A 330 8.20 -3.61 4.09
CA THR A 330 8.67 -4.90 3.58
C THR A 330 9.99 -4.73 2.87
N GLU A 331 10.91 -5.64 3.14
CA GLU A 331 12.17 -5.70 2.40
C GLU A 331 11.89 -5.83 0.89
N PRO A 332 12.65 -5.15 0.02
CA PRO A 332 12.41 -5.19 -1.42
C PRO A 332 12.46 -6.63 -1.95
N ARG A 333 11.34 -7.09 -2.51
CA ARG A 333 11.23 -8.39 -3.19
C ARG A 333 10.92 -8.17 -4.67
N PRO A 334 11.94 -7.93 -5.51
CA PRO A 334 11.70 -7.76 -6.94
C PRO A 334 11.31 -9.09 -7.60
N ARG A 335 10.29 -9.03 -8.46
CA ARG A 335 9.86 -10.15 -9.32
C ARG A 335 10.95 -10.57 -10.30
N ASN A 336 11.66 -9.57 -10.83
CA ASN A 336 12.75 -9.70 -11.80
C ASN A 336 14.04 -9.23 -11.12
N ARG A 337 14.78 -10.14 -10.49
CA ARG A 337 15.89 -9.77 -9.58
C ARG A 337 17.10 -9.22 -10.35
N ALA A 338 17.52 -9.86 -11.43
CA ALA A 338 18.61 -9.39 -12.29
C ALA A 338 18.28 -8.04 -12.92
N LEU A 339 17.05 -7.86 -13.42
CA LEU A 339 16.61 -6.56 -13.94
C LEU A 339 16.60 -5.47 -12.86
N ALA A 340 16.08 -5.77 -11.67
CA ALA A 340 16.07 -4.82 -10.56
C ALA A 340 17.49 -4.43 -10.10
N ASP A 341 18.41 -5.40 -10.03
CA ASP A 341 19.81 -5.13 -9.70
C ASP A 341 20.47 -4.25 -10.76
N ALA A 342 20.30 -4.58 -12.05
CA ALA A 342 20.82 -3.79 -13.16
C ALA A 342 20.29 -2.34 -13.11
N MET A 343 18.97 -2.14 -12.93
CA MET A 343 18.36 -0.80 -12.86
C MET A 343 18.85 0.02 -11.66
N LYS A 344 19.07 -0.62 -10.50
CA LYS A 344 19.68 0.02 -9.30
C LYS A 344 21.13 0.43 -9.51
N ARG A 345 21.90 -0.42 -10.20
CA ARG A 345 23.31 -0.14 -10.52
C ARG A 345 23.43 0.93 -11.60
N ILE A 346 22.53 0.97 -12.58
CA ILE A 346 22.42 2.08 -13.55
C ILE A 346 21.98 3.38 -12.85
N GLY A 347 21.24 3.29 -11.74
CA GLY A 347 20.77 4.46 -10.96
C GLY A 347 19.37 4.94 -11.33
N VAL A 348 18.65 4.21 -12.18
CA VAL A 348 17.25 4.56 -12.56
C VAL A 348 16.30 4.43 -11.38
N VAL A 349 16.60 3.52 -10.45
CA VAL A 349 15.80 3.23 -9.25
C VAL A 349 16.64 3.35 -7.99
N GLU A 350 15.99 3.78 -6.92
CA GLU A 350 16.59 3.98 -5.61
C GLU A 350 17.23 2.70 -5.04
N ARG A 351 18.48 2.80 -4.55
CA ARG A 351 19.25 1.64 -4.08
C ARG A 351 18.83 1.16 -2.69
N SER A 352 18.34 2.08 -1.87
CA SER A 352 17.98 1.81 -0.46
C SER A 352 16.76 0.91 -0.28
N GLY A 353 16.04 0.60 -1.35
CA GLY A 353 14.79 -0.17 -1.28
C GLY A 353 13.58 0.66 -0.85
N ARG A 354 13.72 1.98 -0.73
CA ARG A 354 12.68 2.92 -0.31
C ARG A 354 12.03 3.65 -1.48
N GLY A 355 11.98 3.05 -2.66
CA GLY A 355 11.35 3.64 -3.84
C GLY A 355 9.91 4.09 -3.61
N VAL A 356 9.15 3.31 -2.84
CA VAL A 356 7.78 3.67 -2.45
C VAL A 356 7.75 4.98 -1.64
N ASP A 357 8.76 5.25 -0.80
CA ASP A 357 8.86 6.50 -0.03
C ASP A 357 8.99 7.71 -0.97
N THR A 358 9.74 7.58 -2.07
CA THR A 358 9.87 8.64 -3.10
C THR A 358 8.52 8.97 -3.72
N ILE A 359 7.72 7.94 -4.02
CA ILE A 359 6.37 8.12 -4.54
C ILE A 359 5.53 8.87 -3.51
N TYR A 360 5.41 8.35 -2.28
CA TYR A 360 4.62 8.99 -1.20
C TYR A 360 5.07 10.44 -0.94
N ARG A 361 6.38 10.68 -0.83
CA ARG A 361 6.98 12.00 -0.63
C ARG A 361 6.58 12.96 -1.74
N GLY A 362 6.60 12.51 -2.99
CA GLY A 362 6.25 13.30 -4.18
C GLY A 362 4.80 13.80 -4.19
N LEU A 363 3.90 13.23 -3.38
CA LEU A 363 2.55 13.78 -3.18
C LEU A 363 2.45 14.55 -1.86
N LEU A 364 2.84 13.91 -0.76
CA LEU A 364 2.55 14.38 0.59
C LEU A 364 3.26 15.70 0.91
N LYS A 365 4.46 15.95 0.36
CA LYS A 365 5.19 17.23 0.59
C LYS A 365 4.47 18.45 0.00
N PHE A 366 3.56 18.24 -0.95
CA PHE A 366 2.72 19.28 -1.54
C PHE A 366 1.31 19.31 -0.91
N GLY A 367 1.11 18.56 0.17
CA GLY A 367 -0.19 18.42 0.83
C GLY A 367 -1.18 17.55 0.07
N ARG A 368 -0.81 16.90 -1.04
CA ARG A 368 -1.71 16.02 -1.79
C ARG A 368 -1.98 14.73 -1.01
N PRO A 369 -3.10 14.04 -1.25
CA PRO A 369 -3.38 12.74 -0.67
C PRO A 369 -2.28 11.71 -0.97
N ALA A 370 -2.19 10.68 -0.13
CA ALA A 370 -1.26 9.57 -0.34
C ALA A 370 -1.58 8.82 -1.66
N PRO A 371 -0.60 8.12 -2.27
CA PRO A 371 -0.86 7.25 -3.42
C PRO A 371 -1.86 6.15 -3.08
N ASP A 372 -2.72 5.84 -4.05
CA ASP A 372 -3.81 4.88 -3.92
C ASP A 372 -3.51 3.59 -4.70
N TYR A 373 -3.54 2.45 -4.00
CA TYR A 373 -3.37 1.12 -4.57
C TYR A 373 -4.64 0.26 -4.51
N THR A 374 -5.78 0.81 -4.09
CA THR A 374 -7.03 0.07 -3.81
C THR A 374 -7.59 -0.70 -5.01
N ARG A 375 -7.24 -0.30 -6.24
CA ARG A 375 -7.62 -1.00 -7.48
C ARG A 375 -6.70 -2.16 -7.85
N THR A 376 -5.72 -2.48 -7.01
CA THR A 376 -4.82 -3.64 -7.19
C THR A 376 -5.55 -4.94 -6.91
N ASP A 377 -5.34 -5.95 -7.75
CA ASP A 377 -5.88 -7.29 -7.60
C ASP A 377 -4.79 -8.36 -7.79
N ALA A 378 -5.18 -9.64 -7.83
CA ALA A 378 -4.26 -10.75 -7.98
C ALA A 378 -3.55 -10.79 -9.35
N GLN A 379 -4.02 -10.04 -10.34
CA GLN A 379 -3.55 -10.04 -11.72
C GLN A 379 -2.94 -8.72 -12.17
N ASN A 380 -3.25 -7.60 -11.51
CA ASN A 380 -2.77 -6.27 -11.87
C ASN A 380 -2.47 -5.44 -10.62
N VAL A 381 -1.34 -4.75 -10.65
CA VAL A 381 -1.02 -3.68 -9.69
C VAL A 381 -1.40 -2.35 -10.31
N VAL A 382 -2.24 -1.58 -9.61
CA VAL A 382 -2.71 -0.27 -10.07
C VAL A 382 -2.33 0.77 -9.03
N LEU A 383 -1.46 1.69 -9.42
CA LEU A 383 -1.05 2.85 -8.64
C LEU A 383 -1.74 4.11 -9.17
N ARG A 384 -2.47 4.79 -8.31
CA ARG A 384 -3.07 6.10 -8.58
C ARG A 384 -2.33 7.19 -7.80
N LEU A 385 -1.87 8.21 -8.52
CA LEU A 385 -1.25 9.41 -7.96
C LEU A 385 -2.23 10.60 -8.13
N PRO A 386 -2.98 10.98 -7.08
CA PRO A 386 -3.91 12.11 -7.16
C PRO A 386 -3.23 13.40 -7.63
N THR A 387 -3.83 14.08 -8.61
CA THR A 387 -3.34 15.35 -9.19
C THR A 387 -4.09 16.57 -8.68
N VAL A 388 -4.69 16.48 -7.48
CA VAL A 388 -5.37 17.60 -6.84
C VAL A 388 -4.42 18.80 -6.65
N PRO A 389 -4.93 20.05 -6.69
CA PRO A 389 -4.12 21.24 -6.49
C PRO A 389 -3.26 21.15 -5.22
N ALA A 390 -2.01 21.57 -5.33
CA ALA A 390 -1.09 21.58 -4.20
C ALA A 390 -1.51 22.62 -3.16
N ASP A 391 -1.21 22.35 -1.90
CA ASP A 391 -1.37 23.30 -0.81
C ASP A 391 -0.06 24.07 -0.65
N LEU A 392 0.00 25.26 -1.25
CA LEU A 392 1.22 26.07 -1.31
C LEU A 392 1.71 26.52 0.07
N GLU A 393 0.78 26.83 0.97
CA GLU A 393 1.13 27.24 2.33
C GLU A 393 1.62 26.04 3.15
N PHE A 394 1.00 24.86 3.00
CA PHE A 394 1.54 23.63 3.58
C PHE A 394 2.93 23.32 3.02
N ARG A 395 3.13 23.43 1.70
CA ARG A 395 4.44 23.21 1.08
C ARG A 395 5.48 24.16 1.65
N ARG A 396 5.13 25.44 1.86
CA ARG A 396 6.02 26.43 2.50
C ARG A 396 6.42 26.00 3.91
N LEU A 397 5.47 25.57 4.74
CA LEU A 397 5.74 25.05 6.09
C LEU A 397 6.70 23.85 6.06
N VAL A 398 6.51 22.93 5.10
CA VAL A 398 7.43 21.80 4.88
C VAL A 398 8.83 22.31 4.52
N VAL A 399 8.97 23.24 3.56
CA VAL A 399 10.29 23.80 3.18
C VAL A 399 10.99 24.46 4.37
N ASP A 400 10.27 25.26 5.15
CA ASP A 400 10.84 26.00 6.27
C ASP A 400 11.34 25.04 7.37
N GLU A 401 10.61 23.96 7.63
CA GLU A 401 11.04 22.92 8.58
C GLU A 401 12.21 22.09 8.06
N GLU A 402 12.21 21.71 6.78
CA GLU A 402 13.33 20.99 6.16
C GLU A 402 14.63 21.82 6.23
N ARG A 403 14.52 23.15 6.04
CA ARG A 403 15.63 24.08 6.25
C ARG A 403 16.06 24.14 7.71
N ARG A 404 15.12 24.27 8.65
CA ARG A 404 15.42 24.34 10.09
C ARG A 404 16.17 23.09 10.56
N ARG A 405 15.79 21.92 10.04
CA ARG A 405 16.40 20.61 10.37
C ARG A 405 17.68 20.33 9.59
N ASN A 406 17.95 21.08 8.52
CA ASN A 406 18.98 20.77 7.51
C ASN A 406 18.87 19.32 6.98
N ALA A 407 17.63 18.84 6.82
CA ALA A 407 17.31 17.49 6.38
C ALA A 407 15.86 17.44 5.91
N GLU A 408 15.56 16.54 4.96
CA GLU A 408 14.18 16.29 4.54
C GLU A 408 13.32 15.80 5.71
N LEU A 409 12.03 16.13 5.66
CA LEU A 409 11.09 15.59 6.64
C LEU A 409 10.98 14.06 6.49
N PRO A 410 11.02 13.29 7.60
CA PRO A 410 10.83 11.85 7.53
C PRO A 410 9.51 11.48 6.85
N ILE A 411 9.49 10.38 6.10
CA ILE A 411 8.30 9.98 5.36
C ILE A 411 7.10 9.74 6.28
N ASP A 412 7.34 9.14 7.45
CA ASP A 412 6.32 8.91 8.48
C ASP A 412 5.71 10.22 8.98
N SER A 413 6.51 11.29 9.04
CA SER A 413 6.04 12.63 9.40
C SER A 413 5.11 13.19 8.31
N LEU A 414 5.47 13.04 7.03
CA LEU A 414 4.61 13.45 5.92
C LEU A 414 3.30 12.65 5.87
N ILE A 415 3.36 11.32 6.12
CA ILE A 415 2.17 10.46 6.18
C ILE A 415 1.26 10.88 7.33
N ALA A 416 1.81 11.17 8.52
CA ALA A 416 1.06 11.68 9.65
C ALA A 416 0.35 13.01 9.32
N LEU A 417 1.05 13.95 8.70
CA LEU A 417 0.48 15.25 8.32
C LEU A 417 -0.63 15.11 7.28
N GLY A 418 -0.43 14.28 6.26
CA GLY A 418 -1.45 13.96 5.26
C GLY A 418 -2.70 13.31 5.89
N ALA A 419 -2.50 12.31 6.75
CA ALA A 419 -3.58 11.61 7.44
C ALA A 419 -4.38 12.55 8.36
N LEU A 420 -3.70 13.43 9.11
CA LEU A 420 -4.36 14.43 9.95
C LEU A 420 -5.15 15.46 9.13
N ARG A 421 -4.71 15.79 7.91
CA ARG A 421 -5.43 16.70 7.00
C ARG A 421 -6.73 16.07 6.51
N GLU A 422 -6.72 14.78 6.19
CA GLU A 422 -7.89 14.01 5.76
C GLU A 422 -8.87 13.73 6.90
N LEU A 423 -8.38 13.09 7.98
CA LEU A 423 -9.21 12.59 9.08
C LEU A 423 -9.55 13.66 10.13
N LYS A 424 -8.84 14.79 10.13
CA LYS A 424 -8.92 15.89 11.13
C LYS A 424 -8.43 15.51 12.52
N ARG A 425 -8.63 14.27 12.95
CA ARG A 425 -8.14 13.69 14.20
C ARG A 425 -7.65 12.28 13.94
N LEU A 426 -6.58 11.88 14.61
CA LEU A 426 -6.16 10.48 14.63
C LEU A 426 -5.54 10.08 15.97
N THR A 427 -5.61 8.79 16.27
CA THR A 427 -4.98 8.12 17.41
C THR A 427 -3.60 7.56 17.02
N VAL A 428 -2.78 7.18 18.00
CA VAL A 428 -1.45 6.61 17.72
C VAL A 428 -1.59 5.29 16.97
N GLU A 429 -2.61 4.51 17.30
CA GLU A 429 -2.95 3.23 16.68
C GLU A 429 -3.31 3.40 15.20
N GLU A 430 -4.18 4.37 14.88
CA GLU A 430 -4.54 4.69 13.49
C GLU A 430 -3.34 5.19 12.68
N LEU A 431 -2.41 5.94 13.29
CA LEU A 431 -1.19 6.32 12.61
C LEU A 431 -0.29 5.11 12.35
N ALA A 432 -0.14 4.22 13.33
CA ALA A 432 0.71 3.04 13.23
C ALA A 432 0.34 2.17 12.02
N GLU A 433 -0.96 1.96 11.80
CA GLU A 433 -1.48 1.25 10.62
C GLU A 433 -1.13 1.98 9.31
N ARG A 434 -1.26 3.30 9.26
CA ARG A 434 -1.00 4.10 8.06
C ARG A 434 0.48 4.20 7.69
N ILE A 435 1.36 4.33 8.68
CA ILE A 435 2.81 4.28 8.46
C ILE A 435 3.35 2.85 8.38
N GLN A 436 2.50 1.86 8.60
CA GLN A 436 2.79 0.42 8.58
C GLN A 436 3.90 0.01 9.54
N ARG A 437 3.98 0.67 10.70
CA ARG A 437 5.00 0.43 11.73
C ARG A 437 4.34 0.15 13.08
N ASP A 438 5.17 -0.19 14.06
CA ASP A 438 4.70 -0.38 15.43
C ASP A 438 4.21 0.94 16.07
N VAL A 439 3.38 0.80 17.11
CA VAL A 439 2.79 1.92 17.86
C VAL A 439 3.85 2.83 18.50
N ALA A 440 5.01 2.30 18.91
CA ALA A 440 6.07 3.12 19.48
C ALA A 440 6.74 4.02 18.43
N SER A 441 6.89 3.53 17.19
CA SER A 441 7.32 4.33 16.05
C SER A 441 6.32 5.43 15.71
N ALA A 442 5.02 5.13 15.67
CA ALA A 442 3.98 6.14 15.48
C ALA A 442 3.98 7.22 16.58
N LYS A 443 4.16 6.80 17.84
CA LYS A 443 4.27 7.71 18.98
C LYS A 443 5.46 8.66 18.84
N ARG A 444 6.64 8.15 18.51
CA ARG A 444 7.85 8.97 18.27
C ARG A 444 7.62 10.00 17.16
N THR A 445 6.97 9.59 16.07
CA THR A 445 6.64 10.49 14.96
C THR A 445 5.71 11.62 15.40
N LEU A 446 4.65 11.31 16.17
CA LEU A 446 3.72 12.32 16.68
C LEU A 446 4.36 13.24 17.72
N GLU A 447 5.24 12.73 18.57
CA GLU A 447 6.00 13.52 19.54
C GLU A 447 6.92 14.52 18.80
N ALA A 448 7.70 14.05 17.83
CA ALA A 448 8.55 14.92 17.01
C ALA A 448 7.76 16.00 16.26
N LEU A 449 6.59 15.65 15.72
CA LEU A 449 5.69 16.60 15.06
C LEU A 449 5.05 17.60 16.05
N THR A 450 4.81 17.18 17.29
CA THR A 450 4.30 18.06 18.35
C THR A 450 5.38 19.06 18.78
N GLU A 451 6.63 18.60 18.95
CA GLU A 451 7.78 19.45 19.27
C GLU A 451 8.09 20.44 18.16
N ALA A 452 7.94 20.03 16.89
CA ALA A 452 8.07 20.90 15.74
C ALA A 452 6.86 21.84 15.53
N GLY A 453 5.81 21.74 16.35
CA GLY A 453 4.64 22.62 16.32
C GLY A 453 3.67 22.36 15.16
N PHE A 454 3.77 21.22 14.47
CA PHE A 454 2.84 20.84 13.41
C PHE A 454 1.55 20.20 13.93
N VAL A 455 1.62 19.57 15.09
CA VAL A 455 0.55 18.74 15.64
C VAL A 455 0.28 19.10 17.10
N GLU A 456 -0.98 19.11 17.48
CA GLU A 456 -1.46 19.33 18.85
C GLU A 456 -2.20 18.10 19.36
N ALA A 457 -1.92 17.71 20.59
CA ALA A 457 -2.57 16.56 21.20
C ALA A 457 -3.75 16.97 22.09
N HIS A 458 -4.84 16.23 21.98
CA HIS A 458 -6.11 16.47 22.64
C HIS A 458 -6.61 15.21 23.37
N GLY A 459 -7.13 15.38 24.58
CA GLY A 459 -7.69 14.29 25.40
C GLY A 459 -6.75 13.75 26.48
N ALA A 460 -7.30 12.92 27.37
CA ALA A 460 -6.56 12.26 28.45
C ALA A 460 -5.88 10.97 27.96
N THR A 461 -4.98 10.41 28.77
CA THR A 461 -4.02 9.33 28.46
C THR A 461 -4.61 8.14 27.70
N ARG A 462 -5.87 7.76 27.97
CA ARG A 462 -6.59 6.70 27.25
C ARG A 462 -7.53 7.35 26.23
N GLY A 463 -7.24 7.19 24.94
CA GLY A 463 -7.98 7.86 23.85
C GLY A 463 -7.42 9.23 23.45
N ARG A 464 -6.12 9.48 23.65
CA ARG A 464 -5.45 10.69 23.19
C ARG A 464 -5.49 10.75 21.66
N THR A 465 -6.05 11.84 21.13
CA THR A 465 -6.12 12.11 19.70
C THR A 465 -5.20 13.27 19.34
N TYR A 466 -4.69 13.29 18.12
CA TYR A 466 -3.81 14.32 17.59
C TYR A 466 -4.54 15.08 16.47
N MET A 467 -4.21 16.36 16.32
CA MET A 467 -4.77 17.29 15.33
C MET A 467 -3.65 18.14 14.73
N LEU A 468 -3.81 18.64 13.50
CA LEU A 468 -2.92 19.68 12.99
C LEU A 468 -3.03 20.93 13.88
N SER A 469 -1.90 21.58 14.13
CA SER A 469 -1.85 22.81 14.93
C SER A 469 -2.52 23.98 14.22
N ALA A 470 -2.85 25.03 14.97
CA ALA A 470 -3.42 26.25 14.41
C ALA A 470 -2.52 26.90 13.35
N ALA A 471 -1.19 26.77 13.47
CA ALA A 471 -0.21 27.29 12.51
C ALA A 471 -0.31 26.57 11.15
N VAL A 472 -0.54 25.26 11.17
CA VAL A 472 -0.75 24.46 9.96
C VAL A 472 -2.16 24.67 9.39
N TYR A 473 -3.15 25.02 10.22
CA TYR A 473 -4.50 25.41 9.77
C TYR A 473 -4.58 26.83 9.20
N GLY A 474 -3.75 27.76 9.68
CA GLY A 474 -3.69 29.14 9.19
C GLY A 474 -3.26 29.25 7.73
N ALA A 475 -2.52 28.25 7.24
CA ALA A 475 -2.17 28.00 5.85
C ALA A 475 -3.38 27.56 4.98
N VAL A 476 -4.40 26.96 5.59
CA VAL A 476 -5.56 26.36 4.92
C VAL A 476 -6.81 27.21 5.16
N ALA A 477 -6.77 28.49 4.75
CA ALA A 477 -7.88 29.45 4.51
C ALA A 477 -9.11 29.55 5.46
N ASP A 478 -9.27 28.74 6.52
CA ASP A 478 -10.53 28.60 7.25
C ASP A 478 -10.28 28.55 8.76
N LYS A 479 -9.92 29.72 9.33
CA LYS A 479 -9.85 29.95 10.79
C LYS A 479 -11.15 29.57 11.50
N ALA A 480 -12.29 29.64 10.81
CA ALA A 480 -13.59 29.25 11.34
C ALA A 480 -13.76 27.71 11.41
N ALA A 481 -13.16 26.93 10.50
CA ALA A 481 -13.11 25.46 10.60
C ALA A 481 -12.25 24.97 11.77
N TYR A 482 -11.05 25.53 11.98
CA TYR A 482 -10.22 25.18 13.15
C TYR A 482 -10.95 25.52 14.45
N THR A 483 -11.55 26.70 14.57
CA THR A 483 -12.29 27.10 15.79
C THR A 483 -13.52 26.22 16.05
N ARG A 484 -14.22 25.77 15.00
CA ARG A 484 -15.30 24.77 15.08
C ARG A 484 -14.80 23.39 15.56
N GLN A 485 -13.58 23.01 15.20
CA GLN A 485 -12.98 21.69 15.47
C GLN A 485 -12.16 21.61 16.76
N ALA A 486 -11.50 22.70 17.19
CA ALA A 486 -10.83 22.83 18.49
C ALA A 486 -11.83 22.88 19.65
N GLY A 487 -13.11 23.11 19.34
CA GLY A 487 -14.23 23.00 20.26
C GLY A 487 -14.58 24.33 20.92
N PHE A 488 -15.71 24.90 20.50
CA PHE A 488 -16.38 26.04 21.15
C PHE A 488 -16.87 25.76 22.58
N ALA A 489 -16.65 24.57 23.15
CA ALA A 489 -17.26 24.17 24.42
C ALA A 489 -16.96 25.14 25.59
N PRO A 490 -15.70 25.57 25.86
CA PRO A 490 -15.43 26.39 27.05
C PRO A 490 -16.08 27.79 26.98
N ILE A 491 -15.99 28.45 25.81
CA ILE A 491 -16.50 29.82 25.61
C ILE A 491 -18.02 29.82 25.51
N GLN A 492 -18.61 28.81 24.85
CA GLN A 492 -20.06 28.66 24.75
C GLN A 492 -20.71 28.44 26.12
N HIS A 493 -20.12 27.61 26.98
CA HIS A 493 -20.64 27.40 28.34
C HIS A 493 -20.58 28.67 29.20
N GLU A 494 -19.51 29.47 29.09
CA GLU A 494 -19.40 30.75 29.80
C GLU A 494 -20.50 31.74 29.33
N GLN A 495 -20.75 31.83 28.03
CA GLN A 495 -21.80 32.69 27.46
C GLN A 495 -23.24 32.22 27.79
N MET A 496 -23.49 30.90 27.82
CA MET A 496 -24.78 30.35 28.24
C MET A 496 -25.09 30.69 29.69
N VAL A 497 -24.11 30.54 30.59
CA VAL A 497 -24.27 30.88 32.01
C VAL A 497 -24.50 32.38 32.18
N LEU A 498 -23.74 33.24 31.49
CA LEU A 498 -23.95 34.69 31.55
C LEU A 498 -25.34 35.09 31.05
N SER A 499 -25.78 34.56 29.91
CA SER A 499 -27.10 34.86 29.35
C SER A 499 -28.23 34.46 30.28
N TYR A 500 -28.12 33.28 30.91
CA TYR A 500 -29.10 32.81 31.90
C TYR A 500 -29.15 33.71 33.14
N VAL A 501 -28.00 34.11 33.69
CA VAL A 501 -27.95 35.01 34.85
C VAL A 501 -28.46 36.42 34.50
N ARG A 502 -28.25 36.90 33.27
CA ARG A 502 -28.84 38.16 32.79
C ARG A 502 -30.37 38.09 32.75
N GLN A 503 -30.93 36.97 32.30
CA GLN A 503 -32.38 36.79 32.16
C GLN A 503 -33.09 36.47 33.49
N HIS A 504 -32.47 35.69 34.38
CA HIS A 504 -33.09 35.18 35.60
C HIS A 504 -32.49 35.76 36.90
N GLY A 505 -31.48 36.63 36.79
CA GLY A 505 -30.84 37.35 37.89
C GLY A 505 -29.88 36.54 38.76
N ARG A 506 -29.99 35.19 38.77
CA ARG A 506 -29.10 34.27 39.48
C ARG A 506 -29.07 32.89 38.83
N ILE A 507 -28.03 32.11 39.12
CA ILE A 507 -27.95 30.69 38.78
C ILE A 507 -27.35 29.88 39.93
N LYS A 508 -27.91 28.71 40.24
CA LYS A 508 -27.34 27.72 41.16
C LYS A 508 -26.45 26.74 40.40
N ARG A 509 -25.58 26.03 41.12
CA ARG A 509 -24.71 25.02 40.51
C ARG A 509 -25.48 23.91 39.80
N ALA A 510 -26.58 23.43 40.39
CA ALA A 510 -27.43 22.41 39.78
C ALA A 510 -28.06 22.90 38.46
N GLU A 511 -28.54 24.15 38.44
CA GLU A 511 -29.08 24.79 37.23
C GLU A 511 -28.01 24.96 36.15
N ALA A 512 -26.76 25.28 36.52
CA ALA A 512 -25.64 25.34 35.58
C ALA A 512 -25.21 23.96 35.04
N MET A 513 -25.36 22.89 35.84
CA MET A 513 -25.15 21.51 35.39
C MET A 513 -26.18 21.11 34.34
N GLU A 514 -27.44 21.44 34.58
CA GLU A 514 -28.52 21.17 33.64
C GLU A 514 -28.39 22.01 32.35
N LEU A 515 -28.12 23.30 32.50
CA LEU A 515 -27.98 24.24 31.39
C LEU A 515 -26.81 23.89 30.47
N CYS A 516 -25.65 23.52 31.03
CA CYS A 516 -24.45 23.23 30.25
C CYS A 516 -24.26 21.74 29.93
N ARG A 517 -25.09 20.85 30.49
CA ARG A 517 -24.95 19.39 30.44
C ARG A 517 -23.54 18.91 30.84
N LEU A 518 -23.02 19.48 31.92
CA LEU A 518 -21.67 19.22 32.43
C LEU A 518 -21.72 18.49 33.78
N SER A 519 -20.68 17.70 34.07
CA SER A 519 -20.50 17.09 35.40
C SER A 519 -20.27 18.14 36.49
N GLU A 520 -20.57 17.81 37.76
CA GLU A 520 -20.42 18.75 38.86
C GLU A 520 -19.00 19.33 38.97
N GLY A 521 -17.97 18.50 38.74
CA GLY A 521 -16.57 18.94 38.75
C GLY A 521 -16.25 19.95 37.64
N GLN A 522 -16.80 19.75 36.44
CA GLN A 522 -16.61 20.67 35.31
C GLN A 522 -17.32 22.00 35.55
N VAL A 523 -18.56 21.98 36.04
CA VAL A 523 -19.32 23.20 36.40
C VAL A 523 -18.65 23.96 37.54
N LYS A 524 -18.14 23.26 38.56
CA LYS A 524 -17.39 23.88 39.66
C LYS A 524 -16.17 24.64 39.14
N ASN A 525 -15.43 24.06 38.20
CA ASN A 525 -14.27 24.70 37.59
C ASN A 525 -14.66 25.88 36.68
N LEU A 526 -15.73 25.73 35.90
CA LEU A 526 -16.30 26.78 35.05
C LEU A 526 -16.71 28.01 35.88
N LEU A 527 -17.57 27.82 36.88
CA LEU A 527 -18.06 28.90 37.74
C LEU A 527 -16.95 29.53 38.57
N LYS A 528 -15.97 28.74 39.03
CA LYS A 528 -14.77 29.26 39.71
C LYS A 528 -13.93 30.15 38.79
N ARG A 529 -13.77 29.76 37.51
CA ARG A 529 -13.09 30.59 36.50
C ARG A 529 -13.84 31.89 36.27
N MET A 530 -15.15 31.82 36.03
CA MET A 530 -15.98 33.00 35.80
C MET A 530 -16.02 33.95 37.00
N CYS A 531 -15.95 33.43 38.23
CA CYS A 531 -15.80 34.26 39.43
C CYS A 531 -14.40 34.90 39.52
N LYS A 532 -13.34 34.16 39.20
CA LYS A 532 -11.97 34.68 39.19
C LYS A 532 -11.77 35.78 38.14
N SER A 533 -12.42 35.65 36.99
CA SER A 533 -12.44 36.66 35.93
C SER A 533 -13.41 37.82 36.20
N GLY A 534 -14.18 37.78 37.30
CA GLY A 534 -15.12 38.83 37.71
C GLY A 534 -16.41 38.91 36.89
N PHE A 535 -16.68 37.94 36.02
CA PHE A 535 -17.94 37.82 35.27
C PHE A 535 -19.11 37.39 36.16
N LEU A 536 -18.84 36.60 37.19
CA LEU A 536 -19.82 36.18 38.20
C LEU A 536 -19.34 36.52 39.61
N LYS A 537 -20.29 36.66 40.54
CA LYS A 537 -20.05 36.80 41.97
C LYS A 537 -20.86 35.74 42.71
N LEU A 538 -20.18 34.97 43.56
CA LEU A 538 -20.83 34.01 44.45
C LEU A 538 -21.53 34.76 45.60
N VAL A 539 -22.78 34.41 45.86
CA VAL A 539 -23.63 34.98 46.91
C VAL A 539 -24.17 33.85 47.79
N GLY A 540 -23.91 33.95 49.11
CA GLY A 540 -24.33 32.96 50.10
C GLY A 540 -23.32 31.81 50.31
N ALA A 541 -23.63 30.94 51.27
CA ALA A 541 -22.85 29.74 51.60
C ALA A 541 -23.78 28.53 51.79
N GLY A 542 -23.26 27.31 51.58
CA GLY A 542 -24.02 26.07 51.74
C GLY A 542 -25.09 25.85 50.64
N PRO A 543 -26.21 25.17 50.95
CA PRO A 543 -27.27 24.81 49.99
C PRO A 543 -27.96 26.02 49.31
N ALA A 544 -27.85 27.22 49.91
CA ALA A 544 -28.42 28.46 49.39
C ALA A 544 -27.47 29.24 48.45
N ALA A 545 -26.26 28.73 48.21
CA ALA A 545 -25.26 29.39 47.38
C ALA A 545 -25.71 29.51 45.92
N HIS A 546 -25.62 30.73 45.38
CA HIS A 546 -25.94 31.03 43.98
C HIS A 546 -24.99 32.08 43.41
N TYR A 547 -24.94 32.18 42.09
CA TYR A 547 -24.06 33.10 41.37
C TYR A 547 -24.88 34.21 40.71
N ARG A 548 -24.39 35.44 40.78
CA ARG A 548 -24.96 36.62 40.11
C ARG A 548 -23.91 37.27 39.21
N ILE A 549 -24.31 38.19 38.33
CA ILE A 549 -23.37 38.96 37.50
C ILE A 549 -22.37 39.72 38.38
N GLY A 550 -21.09 39.60 38.03
CA GLY A 550 -19.99 40.31 38.67
C GLY A 550 -19.70 41.67 38.03
N SER A 551 -18.79 42.43 38.63
CA SER A 551 -18.49 43.81 38.23
C SER A 551 -17.84 43.95 36.86
N SER A 552 -17.20 42.90 36.33
CA SER A 552 -16.53 42.94 35.03
C SER A 552 -17.49 42.94 33.84
N ASP A 553 -18.77 42.59 34.03
CA ASP A 553 -19.77 42.52 32.95
C ASP A 553 -20.50 43.87 32.73
N ARG A 554 -20.40 44.81 33.70
CA ARG A 554 -21.05 46.14 33.59
C ARG A 554 -20.39 47.09 32.59
N VAL A 555 -19.20 46.74 32.08
CA VAL A 555 -18.46 47.57 31.12
C VAL A 555 -18.91 47.33 29.67
N VAL A 556 -19.70 46.28 29.41
CA VAL A 556 -20.11 45.91 28.04
C VAL A 556 -21.49 46.47 27.64
N SER A 557 -22.28 46.99 28.60
CA SER A 557 -23.61 47.56 28.31
C SER A 557 -23.62 49.05 27.95
N ASP A 558 -22.53 49.80 28.17
CA ASP A 558 -22.48 51.26 27.93
C ASP A 558 -21.80 51.65 26.60
N VAL A 559 -21.55 50.70 25.70
CA VAL A 559 -20.94 50.95 24.36
C VAL A 559 -21.93 50.71 23.20
N ILE A 560 -23.19 50.41 23.51
CA ILE A 560 -24.28 50.38 22.52
C ILE A 560 -25.47 51.14 23.10
N GLY A 561 -25.38 52.47 23.05
CA GLY A 561 -26.44 53.44 23.32
C GLY A 561 -26.32 54.59 22.35
#